data_AF-A0A937UE71-F1
#
_entry.id   AF-A0A937UE71-F1
#
_cell.length_a   1.000
_cell.length_b   1.000
_cell.length_c   1.000
_cell.angle_alpha   90.00
_cell.angle_beta   90.00
_cell.angle_gamma   90.00
#
_symmetry.space_group_name_H-M   'P 1'
#
loop_
_entity.id
_entity.type
_entity.pdbx_description
1 polymer ?
#
loop_
_entity_poly.entity_id
_entity_poly.type
_entity_poly.pdbx_seq_one_letter_code
_entity_poly.pdbx_strand_id
1 'polypeptide(L)'
;EPDTPRQLEMAKHWYHWMLWGRLGYNPDLSNDRFIQILNAHFPQIPARDLFTAWQEASMVYPVTTGFHWGSLDFQWYIEGCCSKPSYAQTASGFHDINRFITLGTHPGSDNVEIPDYVEAVSSGKKVDGTTPIQVSQQLHACADRALQILDRFPKVTDKELKRTLGDIRAMAYLGKYYAHKIRGATELALFRKNKKAEHRSSAVDEMTQAASYWDRYTSTALDQYNNPIDLNRVILVDWQALRKEVQKDIAIAGEDPPK
;
A
#
# COMPACT_ATOMS: atom_id res chain seq x y z
N GLU A 1 -15.16 -18.49 5.93
CA GLU A 1 -16.05 -18.90 7.05
C GLU A 1 -15.54 -18.45 8.41
N PRO A 2 -16.06 -17.33 8.95
CA PRO A 2 -15.72 -16.91 10.30
C PRO A 2 -16.20 -17.93 11.34
N ASP A 3 -15.51 -18.01 12.46
CA ASP A 3 -15.93 -18.87 13.58
C ASP A 3 -17.23 -18.36 14.22
N THR A 4 -18.02 -19.29 14.76
CA THR A 4 -19.21 -19.00 15.57
C THR A 4 -19.10 -19.80 16.88
N PRO A 5 -18.91 -19.14 18.04
CA PRO A 5 -18.77 -17.70 18.23
C PRO A 5 -17.53 -17.12 17.54
N ARG A 6 -17.55 -15.81 17.24
CA ARG A 6 -16.41 -15.12 16.64
C ARG A 6 -15.18 -15.25 17.54
N GLN A 7 -14.02 -15.41 16.93
CA GLN A 7 -12.74 -15.42 17.63
C GLN A 7 -12.53 -14.10 18.38
N LEU A 8 -11.96 -14.17 19.59
CA LEU A 8 -11.56 -12.99 20.36
C LEU A 8 -10.45 -12.22 19.63
N GLU A 9 -10.51 -10.88 19.67
CA GLU A 9 -9.48 -10.01 19.09
C GLU A 9 -8.07 -10.33 19.60
N MET A 10 -7.92 -10.63 20.89
CA MET A 10 -6.64 -11.04 21.49
C MET A 10 -6.10 -12.34 20.89
N ALA A 11 -6.98 -13.28 20.55
CA ALA A 11 -6.59 -14.55 19.96
C ALA A 11 -6.26 -14.39 18.47
N LYS A 12 -7.04 -13.58 17.74
CA LYS A 12 -6.78 -13.28 16.32
C LYS A 12 -5.46 -12.53 16.12
N HIS A 13 -5.18 -11.55 16.98
CA HIS A 13 -4.02 -10.66 16.87
C HIS A 13 -2.87 -11.07 17.82
N TRP A 14 -2.78 -12.35 18.18
CA TRP A 14 -1.79 -12.86 19.15
C TRP A 14 -0.36 -12.43 18.81
N TYR A 15 0.01 -12.49 17.52
CA TYR A 15 1.38 -12.18 17.08
C TYR A 15 1.70 -10.70 17.27
N HIS A 16 0.74 -9.81 16.98
CA HIS A 16 0.87 -8.37 17.21
C HIS A 16 1.09 -8.06 18.70
N TRP A 17 0.22 -8.56 19.59
CA TRP A 17 0.35 -8.33 21.03
C TRP A 17 1.65 -8.88 21.60
N MET A 18 2.07 -10.05 21.11
CA MET A 18 3.34 -10.65 21.51
C MET A 18 4.54 -9.80 21.06
N LEU A 19 4.54 -9.28 19.82
CA LEU A 19 5.60 -8.40 19.34
C LEU A 19 5.70 -7.15 20.22
N TRP A 20 4.58 -6.46 20.47
CA TRP A 20 4.54 -5.28 21.33
C TRP A 20 5.06 -5.55 22.75
N GLY A 21 4.60 -6.63 23.39
CA GLY A 21 5.06 -6.97 24.73
C GLY A 21 6.55 -7.32 24.79
N ARG A 22 7.06 -8.08 23.83
CA ARG A 22 8.46 -8.53 23.82
C ARG A 22 9.43 -7.42 23.43
N LEU A 23 9.13 -6.66 22.38
CA LEU A 23 9.98 -5.55 21.94
C LEU A 23 9.89 -4.34 22.88
N GLY A 24 8.75 -4.14 23.54
CA GLY A 24 8.62 -3.15 24.60
C GLY A 24 9.45 -3.49 25.85
N TYR A 25 9.71 -4.78 26.11
CA TYR A 25 10.58 -5.22 27.20
C TYR A 25 12.07 -5.25 26.80
N ASN A 26 12.38 -5.80 25.62
CA ASN A 26 13.73 -5.88 25.09
C ASN A 26 13.73 -5.55 23.58
N PRO A 27 14.14 -4.33 23.18
CA PRO A 27 14.17 -3.93 21.77
C PRO A 27 15.26 -4.64 20.96
N ASP A 28 16.29 -5.20 21.61
CA ASP A 28 17.40 -5.90 20.95
C ASP A 28 17.12 -7.40 20.73
N LEU A 29 15.88 -7.85 20.93
CA LEU A 29 15.50 -9.24 20.75
C LEU A 29 15.66 -9.67 19.27
N SER A 30 16.45 -10.72 19.04
CA SER A 30 16.71 -11.22 17.69
C SER A 30 15.45 -11.72 16.98
N ASN A 31 15.41 -11.47 15.66
CA ASN A 31 14.40 -12.03 14.75
C ASN A 31 14.33 -13.56 14.78
N ASP A 32 15.43 -14.25 15.10
CA ASP A 32 15.43 -15.71 15.21
C ASP A 32 14.43 -16.21 16.26
N ARG A 33 14.18 -15.42 17.32
CA ARG A 33 13.17 -15.78 18.33
C ARG A 33 11.76 -15.73 17.74
N PHE A 34 11.44 -14.73 16.93
CA PHE A 34 10.12 -14.62 16.29
C PHE A 34 9.93 -15.72 15.23
N ILE A 35 10.97 -16.04 14.47
CA ILE A 35 10.97 -17.15 13.51
C ILE A 35 10.69 -18.48 14.22
N GLN A 36 11.31 -18.75 15.37
CA GLN A 36 11.03 -19.96 16.16
C GLN A 36 9.58 -20.03 16.64
N ILE A 37 9.00 -18.90 17.04
CA ILE A 37 7.61 -18.84 17.50
C ILE A 37 6.65 -19.11 16.33
N LEU A 38 6.89 -18.49 15.18
CA LEU A 38 6.12 -18.76 13.96
C LEU A 38 6.27 -20.23 13.52
N ASN A 39 7.45 -20.83 13.68
CA ASN A 39 7.64 -22.25 13.36
C ASN A 39 6.82 -23.18 14.25
N ALA A 40 6.71 -22.85 15.54
CA ALA A 40 5.89 -23.61 16.47
C ALA A 40 4.38 -23.47 16.17
N HIS A 41 3.93 -22.28 15.77
CA HIS A 41 2.52 -21.99 15.49
C HIS A 41 2.07 -22.45 14.09
N PHE A 42 2.94 -22.31 13.08
CA PHE A 42 2.67 -22.63 11.68
C PHE A 42 3.70 -23.63 11.10
N PRO A 43 3.70 -24.90 11.55
CA PRO A 43 4.71 -25.88 11.15
C PRO A 43 4.58 -26.36 9.69
N GLN A 44 3.51 -25.99 8.97
CA GLN A 44 3.27 -26.45 7.59
C GLN A 44 4.19 -25.80 6.54
N ILE A 45 4.85 -24.69 6.87
CA ILE A 45 5.69 -23.93 5.94
C ILE A 45 6.99 -23.46 6.62
N PRO A 46 8.04 -23.14 5.85
CA PRO A 46 9.28 -22.59 6.42
C PRO A 46 9.04 -21.25 7.11
N ALA A 47 9.17 -21.22 8.44
CA ALA A 47 8.85 -20.04 9.24
C ALA A 47 9.72 -18.81 8.95
N ARG A 48 10.97 -19.01 8.52
CA ARG A 48 11.86 -17.92 8.09
C ARG A 48 11.32 -17.23 6.84
N ASP A 49 10.79 -17.99 5.91
CA ASP A 49 10.18 -17.46 4.69
C ASP A 49 8.86 -16.75 5.02
N LEU A 50 8.03 -17.32 5.90
CA LEU A 50 6.83 -16.65 6.40
C LEU A 50 7.15 -15.32 7.07
N PHE A 51 8.14 -15.30 7.97
CA PHE A 51 8.59 -14.10 8.67
C PHE A 51 9.01 -13.01 7.67
N THR A 52 9.85 -13.36 6.68
CA THR A 52 10.30 -12.43 5.65
C THR A 52 9.12 -11.90 4.83
N ALA A 53 8.26 -12.78 4.30
CA ALA A 53 7.12 -12.36 3.48
C ALA A 53 6.16 -11.42 4.25
N TRP A 54 5.93 -11.73 5.53
CA TRP A 54 5.09 -10.89 6.39
C TRP A 54 5.73 -9.53 6.63
N GLN A 55 7.03 -9.48 6.95
CA GLN A 55 7.76 -8.23 7.14
C GLN A 55 7.73 -7.35 5.88
N GLU A 56 7.98 -7.93 4.71
CA GLU A 56 7.95 -7.22 3.42
C GLU A 56 6.56 -6.64 3.13
N ALA A 57 5.50 -7.43 3.31
CA ALA A 57 4.12 -6.94 3.13
C ALA A 57 3.76 -5.86 4.17
N SER A 58 4.24 -5.98 5.40
CA SER A 58 4.02 -4.98 6.45
C SER A 58 4.69 -3.64 6.14
N MET A 59 5.81 -3.61 5.41
CA MET A 59 6.49 -2.36 5.02
C MET A 59 5.72 -1.52 4.00
N VAL A 60 4.72 -2.08 3.31
CA VAL A 60 3.86 -1.32 2.39
C VAL A 60 3.20 -0.12 3.08
N TYR A 61 2.76 -0.30 4.33
CA TYR A 61 2.09 0.76 5.10
C TYR A 61 2.99 1.96 5.40
N PRO A 62 4.13 1.79 6.11
CA PRO A 62 5.00 2.90 6.46
C PRO A 62 5.63 3.54 5.21
N VAL A 63 5.98 2.77 4.18
CA VAL A 63 6.55 3.35 2.95
C VAL A 63 5.53 4.21 2.22
N THR A 64 4.30 3.71 2.01
CA THR A 64 3.24 4.48 1.35
C THR A 64 2.83 5.70 2.19
N THR A 65 2.61 5.52 3.48
CA THR A 65 2.13 6.59 4.38
C THR A 65 3.23 7.63 4.65
N GLY A 66 4.50 7.24 4.60
CA GLY A 66 5.61 8.18 4.63
C GLY A 66 5.64 9.09 3.41
N PHE A 67 5.19 8.59 2.25
CA PHE A 67 5.17 9.36 1.01
C PHE A 67 3.89 10.16 0.81
N HIS A 68 2.74 9.64 1.24
CA HIS A 68 1.43 10.27 1.07
C HIS A 68 0.70 10.26 2.40
N TRP A 69 0.64 11.42 3.05
CA TRP A 69 0.41 11.49 4.49
C TRP A 69 -0.73 12.43 4.90
N GLY A 70 -1.45 12.03 5.94
CA GLY A 70 -2.38 12.86 6.69
C GLY A 70 -2.12 12.73 8.19
N SER A 71 -2.14 13.86 8.90
CA SER A 71 -1.85 13.93 10.34
C SER A 71 -2.83 13.19 11.23
N LEU A 72 -4.07 13.04 10.78
CA LEU A 72 -5.15 12.43 11.54
C LEU A 72 -5.75 11.27 10.76
N ASP A 73 -6.28 10.29 11.48
CA ASP A 73 -6.86 9.04 10.96
C ASP A 73 -7.95 9.23 9.89
N PHE A 74 -8.69 10.34 9.91
CA PHE A 74 -9.72 10.67 8.93
C PHE A 74 -9.19 11.39 7.68
N GLN A 75 -7.90 11.71 7.63
CA GLN A 75 -7.23 12.40 6.52
C GLN A 75 -6.55 11.45 5.54
N TRP A 76 -6.27 10.21 5.95
CA TRP A 76 -5.67 9.20 5.10
C TRP A 76 -5.98 7.77 5.57
N TYR A 77 -6.76 7.04 4.77
CA TYR A 77 -7.05 5.62 4.95
C TYR A 77 -6.46 4.82 3.80
N ILE A 78 -5.29 4.22 4.06
CA ILE A 78 -4.46 3.53 3.09
C ILE A 78 -5.12 2.29 2.45
N GLU A 79 -5.99 1.55 3.13
CA GLU A 79 -6.63 0.38 2.50
C GLU A 79 -7.72 0.75 1.49
N GLY A 80 -8.21 2.01 1.54
CA GLY A 80 -9.24 2.54 0.64
C GLY A 80 -8.73 3.65 -0.27
N CYS A 81 -7.47 4.07 -0.14
CA CYS A 81 -6.92 5.26 -0.82
C CYS A 81 -7.84 6.49 -0.65
N CYS A 82 -8.43 6.66 0.53
CA CYS A 82 -9.50 7.62 0.75
C CYS A 82 -9.40 8.35 2.09
N SER A 83 -10.19 9.40 2.24
CA SER A 83 -10.38 10.17 3.46
C SER A 83 -11.73 10.87 3.40
N LYS A 84 -12.02 11.75 4.36
CA LYS A 84 -13.16 12.66 4.20
C LYS A 84 -12.97 13.54 2.95
N PRO A 85 -14.04 13.82 2.17
CA PRO A 85 -13.99 14.60 0.93
C PRO A 85 -13.17 15.90 1.00
N SER A 86 -13.25 16.64 2.11
CA SER A 86 -12.50 17.88 2.30
C SER A 86 -10.98 17.70 2.33
N TYR A 87 -10.48 16.55 2.79
CA TYR A 87 -9.04 16.25 2.87
C TYR A 87 -8.53 15.57 1.60
N ALA A 88 -9.36 14.73 0.98
CA ALA A 88 -9.08 14.16 -0.34
C ALA A 88 -9.11 15.21 -1.45
N GLN A 89 -9.85 16.30 -1.25
CA GLN A 89 -10.16 17.32 -2.27
C GLN A 89 -10.91 16.74 -3.48
N THR A 90 -11.70 15.70 -3.24
CA THR A 90 -12.56 15.05 -4.23
C THR A 90 -13.93 14.81 -3.61
N ALA A 91 -14.99 14.84 -4.42
CA ALA A 91 -16.35 14.61 -3.93
C ALA A 91 -16.54 13.20 -3.35
N SER A 92 -15.81 12.21 -3.88
CA SER A 92 -15.85 10.81 -3.44
C SER A 92 -15.06 10.55 -2.16
N GLY A 93 -14.17 11.46 -1.74
CA GLY A 93 -13.20 11.20 -0.68
C GLY A 93 -12.02 10.34 -1.12
N PHE A 94 -11.94 9.93 -2.39
CA PHE A 94 -10.80 9.20 -2.93
C PHE A 94 -9.62 10.14 -3.21
N HIS A 95 -8.41 9.73 -2.87
CA HIS A 95 -7.20 10.47 -3.21
C HIS A 95 -6.82 10.10 -4.64
N ASP A 96 -7.31 10.88 -5.60
CA ASP A 96 -7.00 10.71 -7.02
C ASP A 96 -5.51 10.98 -7.31
N ILE A 97 -5.10 10.77 -8.56
CA ILE A 97 -3.73 11.01 -9.01
C ILE A 97 -3.29 12.46 -8.77
N ASN A 98 -4.19 13.45 -8.86
CA ASN A 98 -3.86 14.85 -8.55
C ASN A 98 -3.58 15.04 -7.06
N ARG A 99 -4.34 14.36 -6.20
CA ARG A 99 -4.14 14.43 -4.76
C ARG A 99 -2.80 13.82 -4.36
N PHE A 100 -2.37 12.74 -5.02
CA PHE A 100 -1.01 12.18 -4.83
C PHE A 100 0.11 13.15 -5.23
N ILE A 101 -0.12 13.99 -6.24
CA ILE A 101 0.83 15.05 -6.63
C ILE A 101 0.90 16.17 -5.57
N THR A 102 -0.21 16.45 -4.88
CA THR A 102 -0.38 17.71 -4.13
C THR A 102 -0.44 17.58 -2.61
N LEU A 103 -0.62 16.39 -2.03
CA LEU A 103 -0.77 16.23 -0.57
C LEU A 103 0.54 16.42 0.20
N GLY A 104 1.67 16.01 -0.40
CA GLY A 104 2.99 16.06 0.25
C GLY A 104 3.29 14.84 1.11
N THR A 105 4.49 14.84 1.69
CA THR A 105 5.08 13.68 2.40
C THR A 105 5.02 13.85 3.92
N HIS A 106 5.25 12.77 4.67
CA HIS A 106 5.34 12.85 6.13
C HIS A 106 6.60 13.66 6.52
N PRO A 107 6.50 14.68 7.41
CA PRO A 107 7.62 15.57 7.73
C PRO A 107 8.82 14.89 8.42
N GLY A 108 8.58 13.75 9.07
CA GLY A 108 9.62 12.87 9.62
C GLY A 108 10.20 11.85 8.64
N SER A 109 9.80 11.85 7.37
CA SER A 109 10.40 11.01 6.32
C SER A 109 11.44 11.81 5.53
N ASP A 110 12.35 11.10 4.84
CA ASP A 110 13.31 11.69 3.91
C ASP A 110 12.78 11.76 2.47
N ASN A 111 11.48 11.58 2.28
CA ASN A 111 10.86 11.53 0.96
C ASN A 111 10.81 12.92 0.32
N VAL A 112 11.12 12.96 -0.98
CA VAL A 112 10.97 14.15 -1.81
C VAL A 112 9.55 14.20 -2.37
N GLU A 113 8.89 15.35 -2.26
CA GLU A 113 7.57 15.57 -2.85
C GLU A 113 7.63 15.57 -4.39
N ILE A 114 6.54 15.15 -5.04
CA ILE A 114 6.48 15.10 -6.51
C ILE A 114 6.80 16.47 -7.15
N PRO A 115 6.24 17.62 -6.71
CA PRO A 115 6.54 18.91 -7.30
C PRO A 115 8.03 19.28 -7.25
N ASP A 116 8.68 19.03 -6.12
CA ASP A 116 10.10 19.33 -5.91
C ASP A 116 11.00 18.45 -6.78
N TYR A 117 10.67 17.16 -6.88
CA TYR A 117 11.35 16.23 -7.78
C TYR A 117 11.23 16.67 -9.24
N VAL A 118 10.03 17.06 -9.68
CA VAL A 118 9.76 17.52 -11.05
C VAL A 118 10.51 18.80 -11.38
N GLU A 119 10.56 19.74 -10.44
CA GLU A 119 11.29 21.00 -10.60
C GLU A 119 12.79 20.76 -10.73
N ALA A 120 13.36 19.91 -9.87
CA ALA A 120 14.77 19.58 -9.91
C ALA A 120 15.16 18.87 -11.22
N VAL A 121 14.39 17.87 -11.66
CA VAL A 121 14.62 17.17 -12.94
C VAL A 121 14.55 18.15 -14.11
N SER A 122 13.57 19.06 -14.12
CA SER A 122 13.41 20.04 -15.19
C SER A 122 14.53 21.09 -15.21
N SER A 123 15.09 21.40 -14.05
CA SER A 123 16.21 22.31 -13.87
C SER A 123 17.59 21.63 -13.99
N GLY A 124 17.65 20.32 -14.26
CA GLY A 124 18.90 19.55 -14.30
C GLY A 124 19.64 19.48 -12.96
N LYS A 125 18.92 19.67 -11.84
CA LYS A 125 19.44 19.62 -10.48
C LYS A 125 19.23 18.24 -9.88
N LYS A 126 20.10 17.88 -8.93
CA LYS A 126 19.89 16.71 -8.07
C LYS A 126 18.97 17.11 -6.91
N VAL A 127 18.25 16.12 -6.38
CA VAL A 127 17.50 16.26 -5.12
C VAL A 127 18.17 15.40 -4.07
N ASP A 128 18.19 15.92 -2.84
CA ASP A 128 18.58 15.17 -1.65
C ASP A 128 17.34 14.48 -1.07
N GLY A 129 17.47 13.23 -0.62
CA GLY A 129 16.37 12.43 -0.09
C GLY A 129 15.89 11.32 -1.03
N THR A 130 14.87 10.59 -0.59
CA THR A 130 14.28 9.47 -1.33
C THR A 130 13.24 10.00 -2.33
N THR A 131 13.54 9.90 -3.62
CA THR A 131 12.67 10.40 -4.71
C THR A 131 11.38 9.58 -4.86
N PRO A 132 10.31 10.13 -5.45
CA PRO A 132 9.09 9.39 -5.76
C PRO A 132 9.33 8.10 -6.56
N ILE A 133 10.32 8.13 -7.46
CA ILE A 133 10.72 6.96 -8.25
C ILE A 133 11.32 5.86 -7.37
N GLN A 134 12.17 6.23 -6.41
CA GLN A 134 12.76 5.30 -5.45
C GLN A 134 11.71 4.74 -4.50
N VAL A 135 10.75 5.54 -4.02
CA VAL A 135 9.63 5.04 -3.20
C VAL A 135 8.81 3.99 -3.96
N SER A 136 8.46 4.27 -5.22
CA SER A 136 7.77 3.32 -6.09
C SER A 136 8.55 2.00 -6.23
N GLN A 137 9.87 2.08 -6.45
CA GLN A 137 10.75 0.91 -6.53
C GLN A 137 10.82 0.13 -5.21
N GLN A 138 10.86 0.82 -4.05
CA GLN A 138 10.86 0.18 -2.74
C GLN A 138 9.56 -0.61 -2.51
N LEU A 139 8.40 -0.02 -2.84
CA LEU A 139 7.11 -0.69 -2.74
C LEU A 139 7.01 -1.91 -3.67
N HIS A 140 7.49 -1.79 -4.91
CA HIS A 140 7.59 -2.94 -5.81
C HIS A 140 8.48 -4.03 -5.23
N ALA A 141 9.66 -3.69 -4.71
CA ALA A 141 10.59 -4.66 -4.16
C ALA A 141 10.01 -5.40 -2.95
N CYS A 142 9.33 -4.70 -2.04
CA CYS A 142 8.65 -5.32 -0.91
C CYS A 142 7.54 -6.28 -1.38
N ALA A 143 6.66 -5.79 -2.26
CA ALA A 143 5.56 -6.59 -2.78
C ALA A 143 6.04 -7.81 -3.58
N ASP A 144 7.06 -7.66 -4.43
CA ASP A 144 7.61 -8.75 -5.23
C ASP A 144 8.24 -9.83 -4.35
N ARG A 145 9.04 -9.44 -3.35
CA ARG A 145 9.64 -10.41 -2.42
C ARG A 145 8.57 -11.18 -1.65
N ALA A 146 7.54 -10.50 -1.15
CA ALA A 146 6.42 -11.16 -0.48
C ALA A 146 5.70 -12.16 -1.41
N LEU A 147 5.31 -11.73 -2.62
CA LEU A 147 4.59 -12.56 -3.58
C LEU A 147 5.44 -13.77 -4.03
N GLN A 148 6.71 -13.57 -4.36
CA GLN A 148 7.63 -14.65 -4.74
C GLN A 148 7.80 -15.70 -3.64
N ILE A 149 7.83 -15.28 -2.37
CA ILE A 149 7.87 -16.22 -1.25
C ILE A 149 6.55 -16.99 -1.17
N LEU A 150 5.41 -16.29 -1.20
CA LEU A 150 4.09 -16.91 -1.09
C LEU A 150 3.81 -17.91 -2.22
N ASP A 151 4.23 -17.62 -3.45
CA ASP A 151 4.02 -18.47 -4.63
C ASP A 151 4.80 -19.80 -4.56
N ARG A 152 5.82 -19.89 -3.69
CA ARG A 152 6.58 -21.11 -3.44
C ARG A 152 5.98 -21.99 -2.35
N PHE A 153 5.05 -21.47 -1.54
CA PHE A 153 4.47 -22.26 -0.46
C PHE A 153 3.54 -23.35 -1.00
N PRO A 154 3.55 -24.55 -0.38
CA PRO A 154 2.59 -25.57 -0.71
C PRO A 154 1.18 -25.11 -0.32
N LYS A 155 0.17 -25.80 -0.85
CA LYS A 155 -1.20 -25.63 -0.37
C LYS A 155 -1.28 -25.99 1.11
N VAL A 156 -1.66 -25.02 1.93
CA VAL A 156 -1.84 -25.19 3.38
C VAL A 156 -3.27 -25.62 3.71
N THR A 157 -3.43 -26.38 4.79
CA THR A 157 -4.74 -26.82 5.30
C THR A 157 -5.16 -26.09 6.56
N ASP A 158 -4.20 -25.53 7.30
CA ASP A 158 -4.50 -24.75 8.50
C ASP A 158 -5.27 -23.47 8.14
N LYS A 159 -6.37 -23.24 8.85
CA LYS A 159 -7.32 -22.15 8.58
C LYS A 159 -6.70 -20.79 8.86
N GLU A 160 -6.00 -20.64 9.97
CA GLU A 160 -5.38 -19.38 10.37
C GLU A 160 -4.26 -19.03 9.40
N LEU A 161 -3.37 -19.99 9.13
CA LEU A 161 -2.27 -19.84 8.19
C LEU A 161 -2.77 -19.46 6.80
N LYS A 162 -3.78 -20.16 6.27
CA LYS A 162 -4.36 -19.83 4.96
C LYS A 162 -4.80 -18.37 4.90
N ARG A 163 -5.41 -17.86 5.97
CA ARG A 163 -5.86 -16.46 6.04
C ARG A 163 -4.70 -15.48 6.14
N THR A 164 -3.73 -15.78 6.99
CA THR A 164 -2.50 -15.00 7.11
C THR A 164 -1.80 -14.86 5.76
N LEU A 165 -1.66 -15.94 4.99
CA LEU A 165 -1.06 -15.88 3.65
C LEU A 165 -1.92 -15.07 2.67
N GLY A 166 -3.24 -15.14 2.79
CA GLY A 166 -4.18 -14.30 2.02
C GLY A 166 -4.01 -12.82 2.32
N ASP A 167 -3.87 -12.45 3.60
CA ASP A 167 -3.67 -11.07 4.04
C ASP A 167 -2.32 -10.51 3.57
N ILE A 168 -1.24 -11.29 3.72
CA ILE A 168 0.08 -10.92 3.18
C ILE A 168 0.00 -10.68 1.66
N ARG A 169 -0.71 -11.55 0.93
CA ARG A 169 -0.91 -11.39 -0.52
C ARG A 169 -1.72 -10.14 -0.85
N ALA A 170 -2.80 -9.87 -0.13
CA ALA A 170 -3.61 -8.68 -0.32
C ALA A 170 -2.78 -7.41 -0.09
N MET A 171 -1.99 -7.35 0.99
CA MET A 171 -1.13 -6.20 1.27
C MET A 171 0.00 -6.03 0.26
N ALA A 172 0.56 -7.12 -0.26
CA ALA A 172 1.53 -7.06 -1.36
C ALA A 172 0.91 -6.50 -2.65
N TYR A 173 -0.31 -6.91 -3.02
CA TYR A 173 -1.02 -6.31 -4.15
C TYR A 173 -1.37 -4.84 -3.92
N LEU A 174 -1.72 -4.44 -2.69
CA LEU A 174 -1.89 -3.04 -2.33
C LEU A 174 -0.58 -2.26 -2.48
N GLY A 175 0.57 -2.87 -2.13
CA GLY A 175 1.90 -2.33 -2.38
C GLY A 175 2.19 -2.11 -3.86
N LYS A 176 1.83 -3.08 -4.72
CA LYS A 176 1.92 -2.91 -6.18
C LYS A 176 1.04 -1.77 -6.70
N TYR A 177 -0.20 -1.68 -6.21
CA TYR A 177 -1.09 -0.57 -6.54
C TYR A 177 -0.45 0.78 -6.23
N TYR A 178 0.06 0.98 -5.01
CA TYR A 178 0.68 2.24 -4.62
C TYR A 178 1.99 2.53 -5.33
N ALA A 179 2.81 1.52 -5.61
CA ALA A 179 4.03 1.67 -6.38
C ALA A 179 3.74 2.26 -7.78
N HIS A 180 2.76 1.69 -8.48
CA HIS A 180 2.30 2.20 -9.77
C HIS A 180 1.62 3.57 -9.66
N LYS A 181 0.79 3.78 -8.62
CA LYS A 181 0.12 5.07 -8.39
C LYS A 181 1.10 6.23 -8.21
N ILE A 182 2.12 6.03 -7.37
CA ILE A 182 3.17 7.03 -7.13
C ILE A 182 3.97 7.29 -8.41
N ARG A 183 4.31 6.23 -9.16
CA ARG A 183 5.04 6.37 -10.42
C ARG A 183 4.23 7.16 -11.45
N GLY A 184 2.97 6.77 -11.71
CA GLY A 184 2.14 7.46 -12.68
C GLY A 184 1.78 8.89 -12.28
N ALA A 185 1.59 9.17 -10.98
CA ALA A 185 1.45 10.55 -10.48
C ALA A 185 2.68 11.40 -10.80
N THR A 186 3.88 10.82 -10.62
CA THR A 186 5.15 11.48 -10.92
C THR A 186 5.31 11.74 -12.42
N GLU A 187 5.01 10.75 -13.27
CA GLU A 187 5.06 10.88 -14.72
C GLU A 187 4.04 11.91 -15.24
N LEU A 188 2.83 11.93 -14.69
CA LEU A 188 1.83 12.95 -15.02
C LEU A 188 2.33 14.35 -14.68
N ALA A 189 2.97 14.53 -13.51
CA ALA A 189 3.53 15.81 -13.11
C ALA A 189 4.70 16.24 -14.03
N LEU A 190 5.57 15.32 -14.44
CA LEU A 190 6.62 15.57 -15.43
C LEU A 190 6.03 15.99 -16.78
N PHE A 191 5.03 15.26 -17.28
CA PHE A 191 4.32 15.61 -18.52
C PHE A 191 3.71 17.02 -18.44
N ARG A 192 3.04 17.34 -17.32
CA ARG A 192 2.44 18.67 -17.14
C ARG A 192 3.48 19.79 -17.17
N LYS A 193 4.69 19.54 -16.67
CA LYS A 193 5.80 20.50 -16.64
C LYS A 193 6.49 20.67 -18.01
N ASN A 194 6.83 19.58 -18.69
CA ASN A 194 7.70 19.61 -19.88
C ASN A 194 7.01 19.27 -21.21
N LYS A 195 5.74 18.86 -21.17
CA LYS A 195 4.87 18.49 -22.31
C LYS A 195 5.39 17.36 -23.20
N LYS A 196 6.34 16.55 -22.70
CA LYS A 196 6.89 15.40 -23.45
C LYS A 196 5.92 14.23 -23.45
N ALA A 197 5.56 13.75 -24.63
CA ALA A 197 4.53 12.72 -24.81
C ALA A 197 4.87 11.39 -24.14
N GLU A 198 6.16 11.07 -23.99
CA GLU A 198 6.62 9.84 -23.34
C GLU A 198 6.14 9.76 -21.88
N HIS A 199 6.19 10.87 -21.14
CA HIS A 199 5.71 10.93 -19.75
C HIS A 199 4.20 10.73 -19.66
N ARG A 200 3.42 11.22 -20.64
CA ARG A 200 1.97 10.98 -20.71
C ARG A 200 1.69 9.48 -20.93
N SER A 201 2.37 8.86 -21.88
CA SER A 201 2.23 7.42 -22.14
C SER A 201 2.59 6.61 -20.90
N SER A 202 3.72 6.91 -20.25
CA SER A 202 4.12 6.24 -19.02
C SER A 202 3.11 6.45 -17.88
N ALA A 203 2.54 7.65 -17.71
CA ALA A 203 1.53 7.89 -16.69
C ALA A 203 0.28 7.02 -16.91
N VAL A 204 -0.20 6.91 -18.15
CA VAL A 204 -1.36 6.07 -18.51
C VAL A 204 -1.06 4.58 -18.30
N ASP A 205 0.11 4.11 -18.70
CA ASP A 205 0.52 2.72 -18.53
C ASP A 205 0.60 2.35 -17.04
N GLU A 206 1.20 3.21 -16.23
CA GLU A 206 1.33 3.04 -14.78
C GLU A 206 -0.06 3.05 -14.09
N MET A 207 -0.97 3.95 -14.47
CA MET A 207 -2.33 3.95 -13.90
C MET A 207 -3.13 2.72 -14.33
N THR A 208 -2.88 2.21 -15.53
CA THR A 208 -3.49 0.97 -16.01
C THR A 208 -3.02 -0.23 -15.17
N GLN A 209 -1.71 -0.30 -14.86
CA GLN A 209 -1.18 -1.32 -13.97
C GLN A 209 -1.70 -1.16 -12.54
N ALA A 210 -1.77 0.07 -12.02
CA ALA A 210 -2.36 0.35 -10.72
C ALA A 210 -3.80 -0.19 -10.65
N ALA A 211 -4.65 0.09 -11.63
CA ALA A 211 -6.01 -0.43 -11.68
C ALA A 211 -6.05 -1.98 -11.68
N SER A 212 -5.16 -2.64 -12.43
CA SER A 212 -5.06 -4.11 -12.41
C SER A 212 -4.71 -4.66 -11.03
N TYR A 213 -3.78 -4.02 -10.32
CA TYR A 213 -3.39 -4.45 -8.96
C TYR A 213 -4.44 -4.09 -7.90
N TRP A 214 -5.20 -3.01 -8.07
CA TRP A 214 -6.36 -2.72 -7.25
C TRP A 214 -7.40 -3.84 -7.37
N ASP A 215 -7.69 -4.30 -8.59
CA ASP A 215 -8.61 -5.43 -8.81
C ASP A 215 -8.13 -6.71 -8.13
N ARG A 216 -6.81 -7.02 -8.20
CA ARG A 216 -6.22 -8.18 -7.51
C ARG A 216 -6.29 -8.05 -5.99
N TYR A 217 -5.95 -6.87 -5.46
CA TYR A 217 -6.02 -6.55 -4.02
C TYR A 217 -7.44 -6.76 -3.50
N THR A 218 -8.41 -6.09 -4.12
CA THR A 218 -9.80 -6.10 -3.65
C THR A 218 -10.45 -7.47 -3.80
N SER A 219 -10.16 -8.19 -4.89
CA SER A 219 -10.62 -9.59 -5.04
C SER A 219 -10.07 -10.49 -3.93
N THR A 220 -8.77 -10.40 -3.63
CA THR A 220 -8.13 -11.20 -2.56
C THR A 220 -8.69 -10.85 -1.18
N ALA A 221 -8.98 -9.57 -0.94
CA ALA A 221 -9.54 -9.12 0.33
C ALA A 221 -11.01 -9.56 0.50
N LEU A 222 -11.81 -9.49 -0.57
CA LEU A 222 -13.23 -9.89 -0.58
C LEU A 222 -13.44 -11.40 -0.34
N ASP A 223 -12.45 -12.24 -0.66
CA ASP A 223 -12.49 -13.67 -0.33
C ASP A 223 -12.48 -13.95 1.18
N GLN A 224 -12.08 -12.95 1.99
CA GLN A 224 -11.82 -13.10 3.42
C GLN A 224 -12.62 -12.14 4.31
N TYR A 225 -12.93 -10.95 3.80
CA TYR A 225 -13.52 -9.85 4.55
C TYR A 225 -14.87 -9.41 3.98
N ASN A 226 -15.74 -8.94 4.87
CA ASN A 226 -16.97 -8.27 4.46
C ASN A 226 -16.62 -6.85 4.00
N ASN A 227 -17.12 -6.46 2.83
CA ASN A 227 -17.06 -5.09 2.31
C ASN A 227 -18.40 -4.80 1.58
N PRO A 228 -19.00 -3.62 1.72
CA PRO A 228 -18.46 -2.38 2.31
C PRO A 228 -18.34 -2.40 3.83
N ILE A 229 -17.45 -1.55 4.36
CA ILE A 229 -17.21 -1.39 5.80
C ILE A 229 -17.49 0.06 6.19
N ASP A 230 -18.27 0.26 7.25
CA ASP A 230 -18.49 1.58 7.82
C ASP A 230 -17.40 1.90 8.86
N LEU A 231 -16.56 2.89 8.56
CA LEU A 231 -15.48 3.33 9.43
C LEU A 231 -15.86 4.69 10.03
N ASN A 232 -16.07 4.71 11.35
CA ASN A 232 -16.46 5.90 12.13
C ASN A 232 -15.64 7.18 11.85
N ARG A 233 -14.38 7.03 11.41
CA ARG A 233 -13.43 8.14 11.20
C ARG A 233 -13.38 8.61 9.76
N VAL A 234 -13.50 7.70 8.79
CA VAL A 234 -13.26 7.98 7.38
C VAL A 234 -14.58 8.26 6.69
N ILE A 235 -15.40 7.22 6.53
CA ILE A 235 -16.80 7.12 6.06
C ILE A 235 -17.04 5.62 5.72
N LEU A 236 -18.11 5.31 4.97
CA LEU A 236 -18.29 4.05 4.25
C LEU A 236 -17.16 3.81 3.24
N VAL A 237 -16.40 2.73 3.40
CA VAL A 237 -15.38 2.27 2.45
C VAL A 237 -15.91 1.06 1.69
N ASP A 238 -16.14 1.26 0.40
CA ASP A 238 -16.57 0.24 -0.55
C ASP A 238 -15.50 0.06 -1.62
N TRP A 239 -14.74 -1.03 -1.54
CA TRP A 239 -13.65 -1.33 -2.46
C TRP A 239 -14.11 -1.50 -3.90
N GLN A 240 -15.29 -2.07 -4.12
CA GLN A 240 -15.85 -2.27 -5.46
C GLN A 240 -16.31 -0.94 -6.04
N ALA A 241 -16.93 -0.06 -5.24
CA ALA A 241 -17.31 1.28 -5.67
C ALA A 241 -16.07 2.13 -6.00
N LEU A 242 -15.03 2.06 -5.16
CA LEU A 242 -13.77 2.79 -5.33
C LEU A 242 -13.02 2.37 -6.61
N ARG A 243 -13.27 1.19 -7.16
CA ARG A 243 -12.72 0.77 -8.47
C ARG A 243 -13.02 1.80 -9.57
N LYS A 244 -14.19 2.43 -9.55
CA LYS A 244 -14.55 3.48 -10.52
C LYS A 244 -13.65 4.71 -10.36
N GLU A 245 -13.26 5.08 -9.15
CA GLU A 245 -12.35 6.19 -8.90
C GLU A 245 -10.93 5.85 -9.36
N VAL A 246 -10.48 4.61 -9.12
CA VAL A 246 -9.19 4.12 -9.64
C VAL A 246 -9.15 4.16 -11.18
N GLN A 247 -10.25 3.81 -11.85
CA GLN A 247 -10.34 3.91 -13.31
C GLN A 247 -10.31 5.35 -13.81
N LYS A 248 -10.86 6.31 -13.06
CA LYS A 248 -10.78 7.74 -13.41
C LYS A 248 -9.34 8.25 -13.41
N ASP A 249 -8.47 7.73 -12.54
CA ASP A 249 -7.04 8.10 -12.55
C ASP A 249 -6.38 7.84 -13.91
N ILE A 250 -6.79 6.78 -14.64
CA ILE A 250 -6.29 6.49 -16.00
C ILE A 250 -6.69 7.61 -16.97
N ALA A 251 -7.95 8.07 -16.89
CA ALA A 251 -8.44 9.15 -17.74
C ALA A 251 -7.69 10.45 -17.43
N ILE A 252 -7.54 10.80 -16.14
CA ILE A 252 -6.81 12.00 -15.69
C ILE A 252 -5.34 11.95 -16.14
N ALA A 253 -4.68 10.78 -16.08
CA ALA A 253 -3.32 10.61 -16.58
C ALA A 253 -3.19 10.86 -18.09
N GLY A 254 -4.27 10.61 -18.82
CA GLY A 254 -4.38 10.85 -20.25
C GLY A 254 -4.85 12.26 -20.63
N GLU A 255 -5.17 13.15 -19.70
CA GLU A 255 -5.66 14.51 -20.02
C GLU A 255 -4.52 15.48 -20.34
N ASP A 256 -4.83 16.49 -21.17
CA ASP A 256 -3.90 17.59 -21.36
C ASP A 256 -3.83 18.47 -20.10
N PRO A 257 -2.69 19.13 -19.82
CA PRO A 257 -2.54 19.95 -18.63
C PRO A 257 -3.57 21.09 -18.62
N PRO A 258 -4.16 21.44 -17.46
CA PRO A 258 -5.03 22.60 -17.36
C PRO A 258 -4.30 23.86 -17.86
N LYS A 259 -5.05 24.70 -18.59
CA LYS A 259 -4.55 25.95 -19.20
C LYS A 259 -4.08 26.94 -18.15
#